data_AF-A0A3C0J864-F1
#
_entry.id   AF-A0A3C0J864-F1
#
_cell.length_a   1.000
_cell.length_b   1.000
_cell.length_c   1.000
_cell.angle_alpha   90.00
_cell.angle_beta   90.00
_cell.angle_gamma   90.00
#
_symmetry.space_group_name_H-M   'P 1'
#
loop_
_entity.id
_entity.type
_entity.pdbx_description
1 polymer ?
#
loop_
_entity_poly.entity_id
_entity_poly.type
_entity_poly.pdbx_seq_one_letter_code
_entity_poly.pdbx_strand_id
1 'polypeptide(L)'
;MKALLGQIREVNNMDDLRIIELYFNRDEQAIKETDTKYGKLCHSIAYNILNNHEDSEECVNDTYVSVWNTIPPTRPHNFMSFICKIARNLSLKRLEFMKRKKRSAEIILSLDELAAVLPDERYAPDVSDEDVGKLISKFLRSQEEYVRNVFIRKYFYFDSIREIAKRYSFTESKVKNMLFYTRNKLKDYLIKEGVEI
;
A
#
# COMPACT_ATOMS: atom_id res chain seq x y z
N MET A 1 45.82 -5.38 -21.58
CA MET A 1 44.79 -5.05 -20.57
C MET A 1 43.43 -4.91 -21.27
N LYS A 2 42.90 -5.93 -21.97
CA LYS A 2 42.19 -7.11 -21.42
C LYS A 2 41.58 -6.91 -20.03
N ALA A 3 40.25 -6.91 -20.04
CA ALA A 3 39.32 -7.36 -19.00
C ALA A 3 39.31 -6.60 -17.67
N LEU A 4 38.16 -5.98 -17.38
CA LEU A 4 37.55 -5.69 -16.07
C LEU A 4 36.97 -4.27 -15.99
N LEU A 5 35.96 -3.96 -16.80
CA LEU A 5 34.97 -2.95 -16.42
C LEU A 5 33.59 -3.52 -16.70
N GLY A 6 33.09 -4.20 -15.66
CA GLY A 6 31.69 -4.38 -15.33
C GLY A 6 30.77 -4.72 -16.49
N GLN A 7 30.41 -5.99 -16.58
CA GLN A 7 29.06 -6.38 -16.96
C GLN A 7 28.09 -5.48 -16.17
N ILE A 8 27.57 -4.44 -16.83
CA ILE A 8 26.34 -3.79 -16.42
C ILE A 8 25.33 -4.92 -16.47
N ARG A 9 24.97 -5.45 -15.28
CA ARG A 9 23.83 -6.35 -15.15
C ARG A 9 22.66 -5.60 -15.77
N GLU A 10 22.26 -6.00 -16.97
CA GLU A 10 20.91 -5.74 -17.46
C GLU A 10 19.99 -6.28 -16.38
N VAL A 11 19.42 -5.38 -15.57
CA VAL A 11 18.32 -5.72 -14.71
C VAL A 11 17.18 -5.99 -15.67
N ASN A 12 17.05 -7.25 -16.09
CA ASN A 12 15.93 -7.78 -16.84
C ASN A 12 14.69 -7.59 -15.95
N ASN A 13 14.10 -6.40 -16.00
CA ASN A 13 12.88 -6.11 -15.28
C ASN A 13 11.73 -6.78 -16.04
N MET A 14 11.37 -8.00 -15.64
CA MET A 14 10.31 -8.76 -16.28
C MET A 14 8.99 -8.00 -16.19
N ASP A 15 8.21 -8.01 -17.27
CA ASP A 15 6.87 -7.41 -17.29
C ASP A 15 5.89 -8.16 -16.37
N ASP A 16 4.90 -7.45 -15.83
CA ASP A 16 3.92 -7.98 -14.88
C ASP A 16 3.16 -9.18 -15.44
N LEU A 17 2.80 -9.13 -16.72
CA LEU A 17 2.08 -10.23 -17.37
C LEU A 17 2.90 -11.53 -17.34
N ARG A 18 4.21 -11.44 -17.58
CA ARG A 18 5.10 -12.61 -17.57
C ARG A 18 5.26 -13.16 -16.15
N ILE A 19 5.40 -12.30 -15.15
CA ILE A 19 5.45 -12.74 -13.75
C ILE A 19 4.15 -13.46 -13.37
N ILE A 20 3.00 -12.92 -13.78
CA ILE A 20 1.69 -13.57 -13.56
C ILE A 20 1.65 -14.94 -14.25
N GLU A 21 2.11 -15.08 -15.50
CA GLU A 21 2.12 -16.37 -16.18
C GLU A 21 3.01 -17.40 -15.46
N LEU A 22 4.14 -17.00 -14.86
CA LEU A 22 4.96 -17.90 -14.03
C LEU A 22 4.16 -18.43 -12.83
N TYR A 23 3.37 -17.59 -12.15
CA TYR A 23 2.48 -18.04 -11.07
C TYR A 23 1.40 -19.01 -11.58
N PHE A 24 0.79 -18.73 -12.74
CA PHE A 24 -0.19 -19.62 -13.36
C PHE A 24 0.40 -21.00 -13.69
N ASN A 25 1.66 -21.03 -14.13
CA ASN A 25 2.38 -22.26 -14.45
C ASN A 25 2.99 -22.97 -13.22
N ARG A 26 2.82 -22.40 -12.01
CA ARG A 26 3.47 -22.89 -10.79
C ARG A 26 5.00 -22.99 -10.93
N ASP A 27 5.61 -22.04 -11.63
CA ASP A 27 7.06 -21.91 -11.74
C ASP A 27 7.60 -21.09 -10.57
N GLU A 28 8.52 -21.67 -9.79
CA GLU A 28 9.13 -21.03 -8.60
C GLU A 28 9.87 -19.72 -8.94
N GLN A 29 10.29 -19.53 -10.20
CA GLN A 29 10.85 -18.26 -10.66
C GLN A 29 9.89 -17.07 -10.46
N ALA A 30 8.58 -17.32 -10.40
CA ALA A 30 7.57 -16.28 -10.13
C ALA A 30 7.90 -15.47 -8.87
N ILE A 31 8.33 -16.15 -7.79
CA ILE A 31 8.67 -15.51 -6.51
C ILE A 31 9.92 -14.65 -6.67
N LYS A 32 10.95 -15.17 -7.34
CA LYS A 32 12.22 -14.46 -7.54
C LYS A 32 12.05 -13.21 -8.40
N GLU A 33 11.29 -13.29 -9.48
CA GLU A 33 11.03 -12.14 -10.35
C GLU A 33 10.14 -11.11 -9.65
N THR A 34 9.18 -11.57 -8.84
CA THR A 34 8.36 -10.70 -7.99
C THR A 34 9.21 -9.97 -6.95
N ASP A 35 10.11 -10.66 -6.26
CA ASP A 35 11.01 -10.06 -5.27
C ASP A 35 11.96 -9.04 -5.93
N THR A 36 12.54 -9.41 -7.07
CA THR A 36 13.42 -8.52 -7.83
C THR A 36 12.74 -7.20 -8.19
N LYS A 37 11.46 -7.27 -8.59
CA LYS A 37 10.71 -6.11 -9.07
C LYS A 37 10.04 -5.31 -7.94
N TYR A 38 9.44 -5.99 -6.96
CA TYR A 38 8.57 -5.39 -5.95
C TYR A 38 9.02 -5.58 -4.50
N GLY A 39 10.03 -6.41 -4.23
CA GLY A 39 10.46 -6.73 -2.86
C GLY A 39 10.83 -5.50 -2.05
N LYS A 40 11.55 -4.53 -2.64
CA LYS A 40 11.86 -3.25 -1.98
C LYS A 40 10.61 -2.45 -1.61
N LEU A 41 9.59 -2.45 -2.47
CA LEU A 41 8.34 -1.73 -2.23
C LEU A 41 7.51 -2.44 -1.14
N CYS A 42 7.38 -3.76 -1.22
CA CYS A 42 6.70 -4.57 -0.20
C CYS A 42 7.38 -4.43 1.15
N HIS A 43 8.71 -4.52 1.20
CA HIS A 43 9.48 -4.31 2.44
C HIS A 43 9.28 -2.89 2.98
N SER A 44 9.29 -1.85 2.13
CA SER A 44 9.03 -0.48 2.58
C SER A 44 7.64 -0.33 3.21
N ILE A 45 6.59 -0.92 2.62
CA ILE A 45 5.24 -0.90 3.20
C ILE A 45 5.23 -1.61 4.56
N ALA A 46 5.80 -2.81 4.62
CA ALA A 46 5.83 -3.61 5.84
C ALA A 46 6.61 -2.90 6.95
N TYR A 47 7.77 -2.34 6.62
CA TYR A 47 8.60 -1.61 7.57
C TYR A 47 7.94 -0.34 8.07
N ASN A 48 7.27 0.41 7.20
CA ASN A 48 6.53 1.59 7.62
C ASN A 48 5.47 1.23 8.67
N ILE A 49 4.80 0.08 8.53
CA ILE A 49 3.74 -0.38 9.44
C ILE A 49 4.29 -1.01 10.72
N LEU A 50 5.30 -1.87 10.61
CA LEU A 50 5.79 -2.72 11.70
C LEU A 50 6.97 -2.11 12.46
N ASN A 51 7.75 -1.25 11.80
CA ASN A 51 8.96 -0.61 12.33
C ASN A 51 9.97 -1.62 12.93
N ASN A 52 10.05 -2.81 12.34
CA ASN A 52 10.96 -3.89 12.71
C ASN A 52 11.41 -4.61 11.43
N HIS A 53 12.73 -4.77 11.24
CA HIS A 53 13.28 -5.38 10.03
C HIS A 53 12.90 -6.85 9.88
N GLU A 54 13.10 -7.67 10.92
CA GLU A 54 12.82 -9.11 10.90
C GLU A 54 11.34 -9.38 10.62
N ASP A 55 10.44 -8.66 11.31
CA ASP A 55 9.00 -8.78 11.09
C ASP A 55 8.58 -8.34 9.69
N SER A 56 9.29 -7.35 9.12
CA SER A 56 9.02 -6.86 7.77
C SER A 56 9.46 -7.86 6.71
N GLU A 57 10.64 -8.46 6.88
CA GLU A 57 11.14 -9.53 5.99
C GLU A 57 10.22 -10.76 6.03
N GLU A 58 9.79 -11.17 7.23
CA GLU A 58 8.83 -12.27 7.36
C GLU A 58 7.49 -11.94 6.67
N CYS A 59 6.98 -10.71 6.85
CA CYS A 59 5.75 -10.29 6.18
C CYS A 59 5.88 -10.25 4.65
N VAL A 60 7.05 -9.91 4.12
CA VAL A 60 7.32 -9.96 2.67
C VAL A 60 7.34 -11.42 2.17
N ASN A 61 7.94 -12.34 2.92
CA ASN A 61 7.89 -13.77 2.59
C ASN A 61 6.44 -14.31 2.61
N ASP A 62 5.66 -13.97 3.64
CA ASP A 62 4.23 -14.32 3.74
C ASP A 62 3.43 -13.73 2.58
N THR A 63 3.81 -12.55 2.08
CA THR A 63 3.21 -11.94 0.89
C THR A 63 3.42 -12.82 -0.33
N TYR A 64 4.62 -13.33 -0.57
CA TYR A 64 4.91 -14.21 -1.70
C TYR A 64 4.14 -15.53 -1.61
N VAL A 65 4.06 -16.12 -0.41
CA VAL A 65 3.23 -17.32 -0.17
C VAL A 65 1.76 -17.04 -0.45
N SER A 66 1.26 -15.87 -0.03
CA SER A 66 -0.13 -15.48 -0.26
C SER A 66 -0.42 -15.23 -1.75
N VAL A 67 0.49 -14.58 -2.48
CA VAL A 67 0.39 -14.42 -3.95
C VAL A 67 0.39 -15.79 -4.63
N TRP A 68 1.32 -16.67 -4.27
CA TRP A 68 1.40 -18.04 -4.77
C TRP A 68 0.08 -18.79 -4.55
N ASN A 69 -0.50 -18.73 -3.35
CA ASN A 69 -1.75 -19.43 -3.07
C ASN A 69 -2.97 -18.81 -3.76
N THR A 70 -2.92 -17.53 -4.12
CA THR A 70 -4.05 -16.80 -4.71
C THR A 70 -4.07 -16.88 -6.25
N ILE A 71 -2.90 -17.01 -6.88
CA ILE A 71 -2.74 -17.11 -8.33
C ILE A 71 -2.25 -18.52 -8.67
N PRO A 72 -2.99 -19.31 -9.48
CA PRO A 72 -4.37 -19.17 -9.97
C PRO A 72 -5.47 -19.45 -8.91
N PRO A 73 -6.76 -19.08 -9.14
CA PRO A 73 -7.34 -18.59 -10.41
C PRO A 73 -7.35 -17.07 -10.58
N THR A 74 -6.92 -16.31 -9.56
CA THR A 74 -6.97 -14.84 -9.62
C THR A 74 -5.98 -14.32 -10.66
N ARG A 75 -6.44 -13.47 -11.59
CA ARG A 75 -5.57 -12.74 -12.54
C ARG A 75 -5.66 -11.25 -12.27
N PRO A 76 -4.69 -10.64 -11.56
CA PRO A 76 -4.75 -9.23 -11.21
C PRO A 76 -4.53 -8.34 -12.44
N HIS A 77 -5.42 -7.35 -12.63
CA HIS A 77 -5.27 -6.35 -13.70
C HIS A 77 -4.07 -5.41 -13.47
N ASN A 78 -3.74 -5.13 -12.21
CA ASN A 78 -2.56 -4.36 -11.82
C ASN A 78 -1.79 -5.15 -10.76
N PHE A 79 -0.68 -5.76 -11.16
CA PHE A 79 0.07 -6.67 -10.29
C PHE A 79 0.72 -5.94 -9.12
N MET A 80 1.30 -4.75 -9.35
CA MET A 80 1.85 -3.90 -8.30
C MET A 80 0.83 -3.58 -7.19
N SER A 81 -0.36 -3.10 -7.55
CA SER A 81 -1.41 -2.79 -6.57
C SER A 81 -1.89 -4.04 -5.84
N PHE A 82 -1.98 -5.17 -6.54
CA PHE A 82 -2.38 -6.45 -5.96
C PHE A 82 -1.39 -6.91 -4.89
N ILE A 83 -0.09 -6.98 -5.20
CA ILE A 83 0.91 -7.44 -4.24
C ILE A 83 1.10 -6.46 -3.08
N CYS A 84 1.05 -5.14 -3.35
CA CYS A 84 1.13 -4.13 -2.28
C CYS A 84 -0.06 -4.23 -1.32
N LYS A 85 -1.26 -4.54 -1.82
CA LYS A 85 -2.45 -4.75 -0.98
C LYS A 85 -2.26 -5.95 -0.05
N ILE A 86 -1.71 -7.06 -0.56
CA ILE A 86 -1.41 -8.24 0.25
C ILE A 86 -0.38 -7.91 1.33
N ALA A 87 0.75 -7.32 0.96
CA ALA A 87 1.81 -6.93 1.90
C ALA A 87 1.29 -6.01 3.01
N ARG A 88 0.55 -4.96 2.62
CA ARG A 88 -0.09 -4.01 3.54
C ARG A 88 -1.01 -4.74 4.53
N ASN A 89 -1.88 -5.61 4.02
CA ASN A 89 -2.89 -6.27 4.85
C ASN A 89 -2.25 -7.27 5.83
N LEU A 90 -1.26 -8.04 5.38
CA LEU A 90 -0.50 -8.94 6.26
C LEU A 90 0.25 -8.16 7.35
N SER A 91 0.86 -7.02 6.99
CA SER A 91 1.56 -6.16 7.94
C SER A 91 0.60 -5.57 8.98
N LEU A 92 -0.59 -5.10 8.56
CA LEU A 92 -1.60 -4.58 9.49
C LEU A 92 -2.12 -5.67 10.42
N LYS A 93 -2.35 -6.89 9.91
CA LYS A 93 -2.77 -8.04 10.71
C LYS A 93 -1.70 -8.45 11.72
N ARG A 94 -0.43 -8.46 11.32
CA ARG A 94 0.70 -8.73 12.22
C ARG A 94 0.83 -7.65 13.29
N LEU A 95 0.70 -6.38 12.90
CA LEU A 95 0.67 -5.27 13.84
C LEU A 95 -0.49 -5.40 14.84
N GLU A 96 -1.68 -5.82 14.42
CA GLU A 96 -2.81 -6.07 15.31
C GLU A 96 -2.53 -7.19 16.32
N PHE A 97 -1.91 -8.28 15.86
CA PHE A 97 -1.47 -9.36 16.73
C PHE A 97 -0.44 -8.87 17.78
N MET A 98 0.51 -8.03 17.36
CA MET A 98 1.53 -7.41 18.22
C MET A 98 1.00 -6.31 19.13
N LYS A 99 -0.05 -5.58 18.73
CA LYS A 99 -0.70 -4.49 19.48
C LYS A 99 -1.24 -4.96 20.83
N ARG A 100 -1.42 -6.28 21.02
CA ARG A 100 -1.64 -6.89 22.34
C ARG A 100 -0.41 -6.77 23.28
N LYS A 101 0.73 -6.19 22.85
CA LYS A 101 2.01 -6.14 23.59
C LYS A 101 2.82 -4.82 23.59
N LYS A 102 2.80 -3.91 22.59
CA LYS A 102 3.31 -2.48 22.64
C LYS A 102 3.18 -1.76 21.26
N ARG A 103 3.22 -0.40 21.19
CA ARG A 103 2.74 0.44 20.05
C ARG A 103 3.80 1.36 19.38
N SER A 104 3.64 1.62 18.08
CA SER A 104 4.22 2.77 17.34
C SER A 104 3.18 3.88 17.16
N ALA A 105 3.51 5.13 17.52
CA ALA A 105 2.57 6.26 17.58
C ALA A 105 2.12 6.78 16.19
N GLU A 106 2.99 6.73 15.18
CA GLU A 106 2.71 7.34 13.87
C GLU A 106 1.67 6.55 13.05
N ILE A 107 1.65 5.22 13.19
CA ILE A 107 0.68 4.36 12.51
C ILE A 107 -0.70 4.50 13.13
N ILE A 108 -0.77 4.62 14.46
CA ILE A 108 -2.03 4.90 15.16
C ILE A 108 -2.61 6.21 14.67
N LEU A 109 -1.80 7.27 14.61
CA LEU A 109 -2.26 8.56 14.10
C LEU A 109 -2.80 8.45 12.67
N SER A 110 -2.13 7.72 11.78
CA SER A 110 -2.57 7.57 10.38
C SER A 110 -3.89 6.82 10.25
N LEU A 111 -4.10 5.78 11.08
CA LEU A 111 -5.35 5.02 11.12
C LEU A 111 -6.49 5.84 11.76
N ASP A 112 -6.21 6.54 12.87
CA ASP A 112 -7.17 7.38 13.57
C ASP A 112 -7.63 8.56 12.68
N GLU A 113 -6.71 9.14 11.90
CA GLU A 113 -7.03 10.19 10.91
C GLU A 113 -8.04 9.73 9.85
N LEU A 114 -7.93 8.47 9.38
CA LEU A 114 -8.90 7.91 8.43
C LEU A 114 -10.19 7.51 9.13
N ALA A 115 -10.11 6.87 10.30
CA ALA A 115 -11.28 6.46 11.06
C ALA A 115 -12.20 7.64 11.41
N ALA A 116 -11.65 8.85 11.59
CA ALA A 116 -12.43 10.07 11.80
C ALA A 116 -13.22 10.56 10.57
N VAL A 117 -12.97 9.98 9.39
CA VAL A 117 -13.54 10.38 8.09
C VAL A 117 -14.34 9.24 7.44
N LEU A 118 -14.10 8.00 7.86
CA LEU A 118 -14.81 6.82 7.37
C LEU A 118 -16.02 6.52 8.24
N PRO A 119 -17.09 5.95 7.66
CA PRO A 119 -18.25 5.54 8.41
C PRO A 119 -17.90 4.49 9.47
N ASP A 120 -18.48 4.61 10.66
CA ASP A 120 -18.46 3.55 11.67
C ASP A 120 -19.50 2.48 11.28
N GLU A 121 -19.13 1.20 11.34
CA GLU A 121 -19.99 0.05 10.99
C GLU A 121 -21.37 0.10 11.68
N ARG A 122 -21.44 0.78 12.83
CA ARG A 122 -22.68 0.97 13.59
C ARG A 122 -23.68 1.94 12.94
N TYR A 123 -23.24 2.82 12.04
CA TYR A 123 -24.04 3.89 11.44
C TYR A 123 -24.29 3.71 9.94
N ALA A 124 -23.56 2.82 9.26
CA ALA A 124 -23.77 2.52 7.83
C ALA A 124 -23.90 1.01 7.54
N PRO A 125 -24.87 0.29 8.15
CA PRO A 125 -25.00 -1.16 7.99
C PRO A 125 -25.30 -1.62 6.55
N ASP A 126 -25.85 -0.72 5.72
CA ASP A 126 -26.26 -1.02 4.34
C ASP A 126 -25.18 -0.72 3.28
N VAL A 127 -24.03 -0.15 3.66
CA VAL A 127 -22.95 0.17 2.71
C VAL A 127 -21.78 -0.81 2.91
N SER A 128 -21.46 -1.60 1.88
CA SER A 128 -20.33 -2.51 1.95
C SER A 128 -18.99 -1.77 1.91
N ASP A 129 -17.96 -2.33 2.54
CA ASP A 129 -16.57 -1.85 2.44
C ASP A 129 -16.10 -1.69 0.99
N GLU A 130 -16.60 -2.55 0.09
CA GLU A 130 -16.28 -2.48 -1.34
C GLU A 130 -16.85 -1.22 -1.98
N ASP A 131 -18.08 -0.85 -1.63
CA ASP A 131 -18.75 0.34 -2.16
C ASP A 131 -18.12 1.63 -1.60
N VAL A 132 -17.77 1.64 -0.31
CA VAL A 132 -16.96 2.72 0.28
C VAL A 132 -15.61 2.84 -0.46
N GLY A 133 -14.95 1.72 -0.74
CA GLY A 133 -13.70 1.69 -1.51
C GLY A 133 -13.83 2.26 -2.93
N LYS A 134 -14.95 2.00 -3.61
CA LYS A 134 -15.27 2.57 -4.93
C LYS A 134 -15.48 4.08 -4.84
N LEU A 135 -16.19 4.57 -3.82
CA LEU A 135 -16.41 6.00 -3.58
C LEU A 135 -15.10 6.74 -3.30
N ILE A 136 -14.24 6.20 -2.43
CA ILE A 136 -12.91 6.77 -2.15
C ILE A 136 -12.09 6.81 -3.44
N SER A 137 -12.11 5.74 -4.23
CA SER A 137 -11.38 5.70 -5.51
C SER A 137 -11.88 6.75 -6.50
N LYS A 138 -13.20 6.95 -6.60
CA LYS A 138 -13.83 7.99 -7.43
C LYS A 138 -13.43 9.39 -6.96
N PHE A 139 -13.51 9.66 -5.66
CA PHE A 139 -13.08 10.91 -5.05
C PHE A 139 -11.60 11.22 -5.31
N LEU A 140 -10.70 10.25 -5.08
CA LEU A 140 -9.28 10.46 -5.27
C LEU A 140 -8.94 10.71 -6.74
N ARG A 141 -9.65 10.07 -7.68
CA ARG A 141 -9.50 10.33 -9.12
C ARG A 141 -9.92 11.73 -9.54
N SER A 142 -10.81 12.39 -8.78
CA SER A 142 -11.22 13.78 -9.05
C SER A 142 -10.27 14.82 -8.47
N GLN A 143 -9.28 14.43 -7.66
CA GLN A 143 -8.28 15.36 -7.13
C GLN A 143 -7.14 15.58 -8.13
N GLU A 144 -6.41 16.68 -7.96
CA GLU A 144 -5.14 16.90 -8.66
C GLU A 144 -4.17 15.74 -8.38
N GLU A 145 -3.38 15.36 -9.38
CA GLU A 145 -2.55 14.16 -9.34
C GLU A 145 -1.62 14.13 -8.12
N TYR A 146 -0.93 15.24 -7.81
CA TYR A 146 -0.02 15.27 -6.67
C TYR A 146 -0.78 15.16 -5.32
N VAL A 147 -2.00 15.69 -5.22
CA VAL A 147 -2.84 15.58 -4.02
C VAL A 147 -3.25 14.13 -3.80
N ARG A 148 -3.77 13.49 -4.86
CA ARG A 148 -4.08 12.06 -4.86
C ARG A 148 -2.87 11.23 -4.46
N ASN A 149 -1.72 11.50 -5.06
CA ASN A 149 -0.52 10.71 -4.81
C ASN A 149 -0.02 10.89 -3.36
N VAL A 150 -0.01 12.12 -2.82
CA VAL A 150 0.30 12.39 -1.40
C VAL A 150 -0.63 11.60 -0.47
N PHE A 151 -1.94 11.60 -0.76
CA PHE A 151 -2.92 10.86 0.03
C PHE A 151 -2.67 9.35 0.00
N ILE A 152 -2.44 8.77 -1.18
CA ILE A 152 -2.13 7.34 -1.34
C ILE A 152 -0.81 6.98 -0.64
N ARG A 153 0.24 7.80 -0.78
CA ARG A 153 1.52 7.57 -0.07
C ARG A 153 1.32 7.53 1.44
N LYS A 154 0.54 8.46 2.00
CA LYS A 154 0.29 8.49 3.44
C LYS A 154 -0.54 7.29 3.93
N TYR A 155 -1.64 6.96 3.24
CA TYR A 155 -2.67 6.07 3.80
C TYR A 155 -2.64 4.64 3.27
N PHE A 156 -2.07 4.43 2.08
CA PHE A 156 -1.89 3.10 1.50
C PHE A 156 -0.47 2.59 1.76
N TYR A 157 0.55 3.40 1.46
CA TYR A 157 1.96 3.01 1.62
C TYR A 157 2.54 3.31 3.01
N PHE A 158 1.80 4.01 3.87
CA PHE A 158 2.24 4.41 5.22
C PHE A 158 3.54 5.22 5.25
N ASP A 159 3.86 5.94 4.18
CA ASP A 159 5.01 6.84 4.19
C ASP A 159 4.90 7.88 5.31
N SER A 160 6.05 8.21 5.90
CA SER A 160 6.14 9.31 6.85
C SER A 160 5.95 10.67 6.13
N ILE A 161 5.50 11.68 6.87
CA ILE A 161 5.34 13.04 6.34
C ILE A 161 6.66 13.55 5.74
N ARG A 162 7.78 13.23 6.40
CA ARG A 162 9.13 13.59 5.96
C ARG A 162 9.49 12.97 4.62
N GLU A 163 9.17 11.69 4.41
CA GLU A 163 9.44 11.00 3.14
C GLU A 163 8.59 11.54 1.99
N ILE A 164 7.31 11.82 2.26
CA ILE A 164 6.42 12.46 1.28
C ILE A 164 6.94 13.85 0.92
N ALA A 165 7.29 14.65 1.93
CA ALA A 165 7.85 16.00 1.74
C ALA A 165 9.11 15.96 0.85
N LYS A 166 10.04 15.05 1.16
CA LYS A 166 11.25 14.83 0.35
C LYS A 166 10.92 14.40 -1.08
N ARG A 167 10.01 13.45 -1.27
CA ARG A 167 9.64 12.89 -2.58
C ARG A 167 9.08 13.93 -3.53
N TYR A 168 8.24 14.83 -3.03
CA TYR A 168 7.56 15.85 -3.85
C TYR A 168 8.19 17.25 -3.74
N SER A 169 9.35 17.36 -3.09
CA SER A 169 10.02 18.65 -2.81
C SER A 169 9.09 19.67 -2.14
N PHE A 170 8.26 19.19 -1.20
CA PHE A 170 7.37 20.01 -0.39
C PHE A 170 7.93 20.21 1.01
N THR A 171 7.41 21.21 1.73
CA THR A 171 7.62 21.30 3.17
C THR A 171 6.72 20.30 3.89
N GLU A 172 7.15 19.82 5.07
CA GLU A 172 6.29 18.94 5.89
C GLU A 172 4.97 19.61 6.27
N SER A 173 4.98 20.93 6.50
CA SER A 173 3.76 21.72 6.76
C SER A 173 2.81 21.69 5.57
N LYS A 174 3.32 21.83 4.33
CA LYS A 174 2.50 21.71 3.11
C LYS A 174 1.87 20.33 3.00
N VAL A 175 2.61 19.26 3.28
CA VAL A 175 2.07 17.89 3.27
C VAL A 175 0.97 17.71 4.32
N LYS A 176 1.20 18.15 5.56
CA LYS A 176 0.21 18.06 6.65
C LYS A 176 -1.09 18.80 6.28
N ASN A 177 -0.97 20.04 5.78
CA ASN A 177 -2.11 20.84 5.35
C ASN A 177 -2.86 20.16 4.21
N MET A 178 -2.13 19.66 3.19
CA MET A 178 -2.73 18.96 2.05
C MET A 178 -3.53 17.73 2.49
N LEU A 179 -2.98 16.91 3.38
CA LEU A 179 -3.67 15.74 3.91
C LEU A 179 -4.92 16.13 4.71
N PHE A 180 -4.82 17.15 5.58
CA PHE A 180 -5.95 17.66 6.34
C PHE A 180 -7.11 18.13 5.45
N TYR A 181 -6.83 18.99 4.46
CA TYR A 181 -7.87 19.47 3.54
C TYR A 181 -8.46 18.35 2.69
N THR A 182 -7.64 17.40 2.25
CA THR A 182 -8.10 16.26 1.43
C THR A 182 -9.02 15.34 2.24
N ARG A 183 -8.71 15.10 3.52
CA ARG A 183 -9.56 14.34 4.44
C ARG A 183 -10.91 15.00 4.66
N ASN A 184 -10.95 16.31 4.89
CA ASN A 184 -12.22 17.02 5.06
C ASN A 184 -13.07 16.98 3.79
N LYS A 185 -12.45 17.19 2.62
CA LYS A 185 -13.14 17.03 1.33
C LYS A 185 -13.67 15.62 1.12
N LEU A 186 -12.92 14.59 1.53
CA LEU A 186 -13.37 13.20 1.45
C LEU A 186 -14.58 12.98 2.35
N LYS A 187 -14.55 13.51 3.58
CA LYS A 187 -15.68 13.45 4.51
C LYS A 187 -16.95 14.03 3.88
N ASP A 188 -16.86 15.26 3.38
CA ASP A 188 -17.99 15.96 2.77
C ASP A 188 -18.52 15.20 1.53
N TYR A 189 -17.60 14.62 0.75
CA TYR A 189 -17.94 13.80 -0.41
C TYR A 189 -18.70 12.53 -0.03
N LEU A 190 -18.25 11.82 1.01
CA LEU A 190 -18.90 10.58 1.47
C LEU A 190 -20.30 10.86 2.02
N ILE A 191 -20.48 11.92 2.82
CA ILE A 191 -21.81 12.37 3.29
C ILE A 191 -22.75 12.64 2.12
N LYS A 192 -22.25 13.35 1.09
CA LYS A 192 -23.04 13.68 -0.10
C LYS A 192 -23.48 12.45 -0.90
N GLU A 193 -22.66 11.40 -0.93
CA GLU A 193 -22.98 10.14 -1.63
C GLU A 193 -23.81 9.18 -0.76
N GLY A 194 -24.31 9.65 0.40
CA GLY A 194 -25.24 8.89 1.25
C GLY A 194 -24.56 7.95 2.24
N VAL A 195 -23.25 8.12 2.48
CA VAL A 195 -22.52 7.38 3.52
C VAL A 195 -22.63 8.16 4.82
N GLU A 196 -23.38 7.64 5.80
CA GLU A 196 -23.45 8.23 7.15
C GLU A 196 -22.14 7.99 7.91
N ILE A 197 -21.51 9.07 8.40
CA ILE A 197 -20.17 9.07 9.03
C ILE A 197 -20.25 9.40 10.51
#